data_AF-A0A353RPF2-F1
#
_entry.id   AF-A0A353RPF2-F1
#
_cell.length_a   1.000
_cell.length_b   1.000
_cell.length_c   1.000
_cell.angle_alpha   90.00
_cell.angle_beta   90.00
_cell.angle_gamma   90.00
#
_symmetry.space_group_name_H-M   'P 1'
#
loop_
_entity.id
_entity.type
_entity.pdbx_description
1 polymer ?
#
loop_
_entity_poly.entity_id
_entity_poly.type
_entity_poly.pdbx_seq_one_letter_code
_entity_poly.pdbx_strand_id
1 'polypeptide(L)' 'FMNILPIPALDGGHVMFLIYEVVVRRKPNEKFMEYAQIAGMILLLGLVLYANGMDVVRAIFN' A
#
# COMPACT_ATOMS: atom_id res chain seq x y z
N PHE A 1 -13.57 27.60 19.38
CA PHE A 1 -13.05 26.67 20.39
C PHE A 1 -13.65 25.30 20.18
N MET A 2 -12.90 24.39 19.58
CA MET A 2 -13.09 22.95 19.71
C MET A 2 -11.68 22.40 19.97
N ASN A 3 -11.49 21.93 21.20
CA ASN A 3 -10.25 21.33 21.66
C ASN A 3 -10.13 19.89 21.12
N ILE A 4 -8.89 19.39 21.12
CA ILE A 4 -8.45 17.98 21.02
C ILE A 4 -8.25 17.48 19.59
N LEU A 5 -6.98 17.35 19.19
CA LEU A 5 -6.49 16.58 18.04
C LEU A 5 -7.24 15.24 17.88
N PRO A 6 -7.74 14.93 16.67
CA PRO A 6 -7.93 13.55 16.26
C PRO A 6 -7.57 13.36 14.78
N ILE A 7 -6.35 12.83 14.56
CA ILE A 7 -5.99 11.74 13.62
C ILE A 7 -6.29 11.92 12.10
N PRO A 8 -5.30 11.60 11.23
CA PRO A 8 -5.24 11.91 9.80
C PRO A 8 -6.22 11.09 8.93
N ALA A 9 -7.47 11.54 8.79
CA ALA A 9 -8.47 10.81 8.00
C ALA A 9 -9.45 11.66 7.17
N LEU A 10 -9.35 13.00 7.14
CA LEU A 10 -10.50 13.79 6.67
C LEU A 10 -10.66 13.92 5.14
N ASP A 11 -9.62 13.99 4.29
CA ASP A 11 -9.84 14.10 2.81
C ASP A 11 -9.29 12.96 1.95
N GLY A 12 -8.27 12.22 2.40
CA GLY A 12 -7.76 11.05 1.65
C GLY A 12 -8.48 9.73 1.98
N GLY A 13 -9.00 9.62 3.21
CA GLY A 13 -9.69 8.43 3.70
C GLY A 13 -11.06 8.20 3.06
N HIS A 14 -11.76 9.28 2.69
CA HIS A 14 -13.08 9.21 2.05
C HIS A 14 -13.02 8.59 0.64
N VAL A 15 -12.00 8.94 -0.16
CA VAL A 15 -11.83 8.37 -1.51
C VAL A 15 -11.44 6.89 -1.43
N MET A 16 -10.56 6.52 -0.49
CA MET A 16 -10.20 5.13 -0.24
C MET A 16 -11.39 4.31 0.27
N PHE A 17 -12.24 4.90 1.13
CA PHE A 17 -13.45 4.25 1.63
C PHE A 17 -14.45 3.96 0.50
N LEU A 18 -14.67 4.92 -0.41
CA LEU A 18 -15.57 4.75 -1.56
C LEU A 18 -15.06 3.72 -2.56
N ILE A 19 -13.76 3.73 -2.90
CA ILE A 19 -13.17 2.76 -3.83
C ILE A 19 -13.20 1.36 -3.20
N TYR A 20 -12.88 1.25 -1.91
CA TYR A 20 -12.94 -0.01 -1.19
C TYR A 20 -14.37 -0.54 -1.04
N GLU A 21 -15.35 0.32 -0.77
CA GLU A 21 -16.77 -0.06 -0.63
C GLU A 21 -17.35 -0.57 -1.97
N VAL A 22 -16.97 0.05 -3.09
CA VAL A 22 -17.37 -0.39 -4.44
C VAL A 22 -16.74 -1.74 -4.81
N VAL A 23 -15.49 -1.98 -4.41
CA VAL A 23 -14.77 -3.23 -4.73
C VAL A 23 -15.13 -4.39 -3.78
N VAL A 24 -15.35 -4.12 -2.50
CA VAL A 24 -15.39 -5.16 -1.44
C VAL A 24 -16.78 -5.33 -0.81
N ARG A 25 -17.72 -4.37 -0.95
CA ARG A 25 -19.08 -4.42 -0.35
C ARG A 25 -19.12 -4.80 1.15
N ARG A 26 -18.00 -4.68 1.87
CA ARG A 26 -17.87 -4.93 3.32
C ARG A 26 -16.99 -3.87 3.94
N LYS A 27 -17.32 -3.48 5.18
CA LYS A 27 -16.58 -2.46 5.94
C LYS A 27 -15.09 -2.85 6.02
N PRO A 28 -14.16 -1.98 5.59
CA PRO A 28 -12.73 -2.25 5.67
C PRO A 28 -12.34 -2.49 7.12
N ASN A 29 -11.81 -3.67 7.41
CA ASN A 29 -11.18 -3.94 8.69
C ASN A 29 -9.78 -3.32 8.65
N GLU A 30 -9.44 -2.48 9.62
CA GLU A 30 -8.16 -1.75 9.72
C GLU A 30 -6.94 -2.65 9.45
N LYS A 31 -7.01 -3.90 9.90
CA LYS A 31 -5.98 -4.92 9.68
C LYS A 31 -5.80 -5.29 8.20
N PHE A 32 -6.87 -5.35 7.41
CA PHE A 32 -6.78 -5.69 5.97
C PHE A 32 -6.01 -4.63 5.20
N MET A 33 -6.19 -3.35 5.55
CA MET A 33 -5.50 -2.24 4.92
C MET A 33 -3.99 -2.30 5.20
N GLU A 34 -3.63 -2.60 6.46
CA GLU A 34 -2.25 -2.82 6.88
C GLU A 34 -1.61 -4.01 6.15
N TYR A 35 -2.33 -5.14 6.02
CA TYR A 35 -1.85 -6.29 5.24
C TYR A 35 -1.69 -5.98 3.75
N ALA A 36 -2.61 -5.23 3.14
CA ALA A 36 -2.51 -4.84 1.73
C ALA A 36 -1.32 -3.90 1.48
N GLN A 37 -1.08 -2.96 2.40
CA GLN A 37 0.07 -2.05 2.36
C GLN A 37 1.39 -2.82 2.45
N ILE A 38 1.50 -3.73 3.44
CA ILE A 38 2.69 -4.55 3.65
C ILE A 38 2.91 -5.49 2.45
N ALA A 39 1.85 -6.13 1.94
CA ALA A 39 1.92 -6.99 0.77
C ALA A 39 2.38 -6.21 -0.47
N GLY A 40 1.82 -5.02 -0.72
CA GLY A 40 2.24 -4.17 -1.83
C GLY A 40 3.69 -3.72 -1.72
N MET A 41 4.14 -3.36 -0.51
CA MET A 41 5.52 -2.95 -0.25
C MET A 41 6.52 -4.10 -0.47
N ILE A 42 6.20 -5.31 0.01
CA ILE A 42 7.02 -6.51 -0.22
C ILE A 42 7.09 -6.84 -1.71
N LEU A 43 5.96 -6.74 -2.41
CA LEU A 43 5.88 -7.03 -3.84
C LEU A 43 6.74 -6.04 -4.64
N LEU A 44 6.66 -4.74 -4.34
CA LEU A 44 7.49 -3.70 -4.96
C LEU A 44 8.98 -3.93 -4.69
N LEU A 45 9.37 -4.18 -3.43
CA LEU A 45 10.77 -4.45 -3.08
C LEU A 45 11.30 -5.71 -3.78
N GLY A 46 10.49 -6.77 -3.84
CA GLY A 46 10.82 -7.99 -4.57
C GLY A 46 11.00 -7.74 -6.07
N LEU A 47 10.13 -6.93 -6.68
CA LEU A 47 10.22 -6.59 -8.10
C LEU A 47 11.48 -5.78 -8.42
N VAL A 48 11.84 -4.82 -7.56
CA VAL A 48 13.06 -4.02 -7.69
C VAL A 48 14.30 -4.91 -7.56
N LEU A 49 14.34 -5.81 -6.58
CA LEU A 49 15.45 -6.76 -6.41
C LEU A 49 15.55 -7.73 -7.58
N TYR A 50 14.42 -8.20 -8.11
CA TYR A 50 14.39 -9.10 -9.25
C TYR A 50 14.88 -8.42 -10.54
N ALA A 51 14.41 -7.21 -10.81
CA ALA A 51 14.86 -6.41 -11.94
C ALA A 51 16.36 -6.07 -11.83
N ASN A 52 16.78 -5.51 -10.70
CA ASN A 52 18.19 -5.19 -10.47
C ASN A 52 19.07 -6.43 -10.46
N GLY A 53 18.61 -7.55 -9.89
CA GLY A 53 19.35 -8.81 -9.86
C GLY A 53 19.57 -9.37 -11.27
N MET A 54 18.54 -9.36 -12.13
CA MET A 54 18.71 -9.73 -13.53
C MET A 54 19.65 -8.79 -14.28
N ASP A 55 19.54 -7.49 -14.06
CA ASP A 55 20.42 -6.50 -14.69
C ASP A 55 21.88 -6.66 -14.23
N VAL A 56 22.11 -6.89 -12.94
CA VAL A 56 23.45 -7.11 -12.35
C VAL A 56 24.05 -8.42 -12.82
N VAL A 57 23.29 -9.52 -12.83
CA VAL A 57 23.78 -10.82 -13.34
C VAL A 57 24.17 -10.68 -14.81
N ARG A 58 23.34 -9.98 -15.60
CA ARG A 58 23.62 -9.73 -17.02
C ARG A 58 24.85 -8.84 -17.21
N ALA A 59 25.04 -7.84 -16.36
CA ALA A 59 26.21 -6.95 -16.40
C ALA A 59 27.51 -7.59 -15.90
N ILE A 60 27.44 -8.62 -15.05
CA ILE A 60 28.61 -9.35 -14.55
C ILE A 60 29.02 -10.50 -15.50
N PHE A 61 28.06 -11.16 -16.14
CA PHE A 61 28.30 -12.31 -17.02
C PHE A 61 28.53 -11.96 -18.50
N ASN A 62 28.44 -10.68 -18.89
CA ASN A 62 28.69 -10.19 -20.25
C ASN A 62 29.78 -9.11 -20.25
#